data_AF-A0A6B3FLG0-F1
#
_entry.id   AF-A0A6B3FLG0-F1
#
_cell.length_a   1.000
_cell.length_b   1.000
_cell.length_c   1.000
_cell.angle_alpha   90.00
_cell.angle_beta   90.00
_cell.angle_gamma   90.00
#
_symmetry.space_group_name_H-M   'P 1'
#
loop_
_entity.id
_entity.type
_entity.pdbx_description
1 polymer ?
#
loop_
_entity_poly.entity_id
_entity_poly.type
_entity_poly.pdbx_seq_one_letter_code
_entity_poly.pdbx_strand_id
1 'polypeptide(L)'
;EPLAELIARTRWVLFDFDGPVCRLFAGHPARGIARRMASWLDARPGGRALAAGASLSKNPQALLRAVGTRDTEGGTVRALESLLTDEELRAAESARPTPYLTEL
;
A
#
# COMPACT_ATOMS: atom_id res chain seq x y z
N GLU A 1 4.80 -13.19 -26.92
CA GLU A 1 6.26 -12.96 -26.88
C GLU A 1 6.84 -13.76 -25.72
N PRO A 2 7.95 -14.49 -25.91
CA PRO A 2 8.65 -15.16 -24.81
C PRO A 2 9.20 -14.13 -23.81
N LEU A 3 9.12 -14.41 -22.50
CA LEU A 3 9.57 -13.50 -21.44
C LEU A 3 11.03 -13.04 -21.63
N ALA A 4 11.91 -13.93 -22.09
CA ALA A 4 13.32 -13.62 -22.32
C ALA A 4 13.51 -12.54 -23.40
N GLU A 5 12.71 -12.54 -24.47
CA GLU A 5 12.79 -11.52 -25.51
C GLU A 5 12.26 -10.17 -25.02
N LEU A 6 11.19 -10.19 -24.23
CA LEU A 6 10.62 -8.99 -23.62
C LEU A 6 11.65 -8.31 -22.72
N ILE A 7 12.32 -9.09 -21.86
CA ILE A 7 13.37 -8.59 -20.98
C ILE A 7 14.56 -8.06 -21.80
N ALA A 8 15.01 -8.80 -22.82
CA ALA A 8 16.15 -8.40 -23.65
C ALA A 8 15.94 -7.06 -24.38
N ARG A 9 14.70 -6.73 -24.75
CA ARG A 9 14.35 -5.45 -25.39
C ARG A 9 14.05 -4.32 -24.40
N THR A 10 13.91 -4.63 -23.11
CA THR A 10 13.53 -3.65 -22.09
C THR A 10 14.74 -2.82 -21.68
N ARG A 11 14.68 -1.50 -21.88
CA ARG A 11 15.75 -0.57 -21.50
C ARG A 11 15.72 -0.19 -20.02
N TRP A 12 14.54 -0.21 -19.41
CA TRP A 12 14.33 0.23 -18.03
C TRP A 12 13.33 -0.69 -17.33
N VAL A 13 13.67 -1.12 -16.12
CA VAL A 13 12.79 -1.92 -15.27
C VAL A 13 12.52 -1.13 -14.01
N LEU A 14 11.23 -0.91 -13.71
CA LEU A 14 10.80 -0.36 -12.43
C LEU A 14 10.34 -1.53 -11.56
N PHE A 15 11.01 -1.71 -10.43
CA PHE A 15 10.61 -2.69 -9.43
C PHE A 15 9.68 -2.03 -8.43
N ASP A 16 8.62 -2.76 -8.08
CA ASP A 16 7.89 -2.47 -6.84
C ASP A 16 8.79 -2.79 -5.63
N PHE A 17 8.53 -2.14 -4.51
CA PHE A 17 9.26 -2.35 -3.27
C PHE A 17 8.78 -3.61 -2.55
N ASP A 18 7.46 -3.79 -2.39
CA ASP A 18 6.88 -4.94 -1.68
C ASP A 18 6.67 -6.13 -2.63
N GLY A 19 7.52 -7.15 -2.49
CA GLY A 19 7.52 -8.39 -3.27
C GLY A 19 8.81 -8.54 -4.08
N PRO A 20 9.10 -7.65 -5.05
CA PRO A 20 10.31 -7.74 -5.85
C PRO A 20 11.59 -7.40 -5.07
N VAL A 21 11.61 -6.30 -4.32
CA VAL A 21 12.79 -5.89 -3.54
C VAL A 21 12.80 -6.53 -2.15
N CYS A 22 11.70 -6.42 -1.42
CA CYS A 22 11.55 -7.04 -0.10
C CYS A 22 10.09 -7.40 0.17
N ARG A 23 9.83 -8.31 1.09
CA ARG A 23 8.50 -8.48 1.68
C ARG A 23 8.33 -7.44 2.79
N LEU A 24 7.82 -6.27 2.43
CA LEU A 24 7.63 -5.11 3.30
C LEU A 24 6.72 -5.48 4.48
N PHE A 25 5.57 -6.11 4.20
CA PHE A 25 4.56 -6.40 5.22
C PHE A 25 4.76 -7.77 5.92
N ALA A 26 5.97 -8.34 5.89
CA ALA A 26 6.26 -9.64 6.49
C ALA A 26 6.12 -9.65 8.03
N GLY A 27 6.61 -8.60 8.70
CA GLY A 27 6.46 -8.40 10.15
C GLY A 27 5.29 -7.48 10.54
N HIS A 28 4.76 -6.72 9.58
CA HIS A 28 3.67 -5.76 9.80
C HIS A 28 2.56 -5.93 8.75
N PRO A 29 1.61 -6.86 8.93
CA PRO A 29 0.72 -7.25 7.84
C PRO A 29 -0.24 -6.14 7.38
N ALA A 30 -0.34 -5.96 6.06
CA ALA A 30 -1.23 -4.98 5.41
C ALA A 30 -2.70 -5.03 5.86
N ARG A 31 -3.21 -6.22 6.19
CA ARG A 31 -4.57 -6.40 6.76
C ARG A 31 -4.78 -5.64 8.07
N GLY A 32 -3.74 -5.53 8.90
CA GLY A 32 -3.78 -4.79 10.16
C GLY A 32 -3.77 -3.29 9.93
N ILE A 33 -2.98 -2.84 8.95
CA ILE A 33 -2.93 -1.46 8.49
C ILE A 33 -4.28 -1.03 7.94
N ALA A 34 -4.88 -1.81 7.04
CA ALA A 34 -6.20 -1.54 6.47
C ALA A 34 -7.29 -1.42 7.55
N ARG A 35 -7.23 -2.25 8.59
CA ARG A 35 -8.15 -2.14 9.74
C ARG A 35 -7.93 -0.85 10.52
N ARG A 36 -6.69 -0.47 10.80
CA ARG A 36 -6.37 0.80 11.48
C ARG A 36 -6.85 2.00 10.67
N MET A 37 -6.64 2.00 9.35
CA MET A 37 -7.15 3.02 8.43
C MET A 37 -8.69 3.08 8.44
N ALA A 38 -9.38 1.93 8.38
CA ALA A 38 -10.83 1.87 8.48
C ALA A 38 -11.33 2.46 9.81
N SER A 39 -10.71 2.10 10.93
CA SER A 39 -11.05 2.67 12.25
C SER A 39 -10.79 4.18 12.33
N TRP A 40 -9.69 4.66 11.74
CA TRP A 40 -9.36 6.08 11.67
C TRP A 40 -10.41 6.86 10.85
N LEU A 41 -10.91 6.28 9.75
CA LEU A 41 -12.00 6.87 8.96
C LEU A 41 -13.32 6.84 9.71
N ASP A 42 -13.66 5.72 10.37
CA ASP A 42 -14.90 5.56 11.14
C ASP A 42 -15.05 6.59 12.27
N ALA A 43 -13.93 7.03 12.85
CA ALA A 43 -13.91 8.03 13.92
C ALA A 43 -14.19 9.47 13.44
N ARG A 44 -14.32 9.71 12.12
CA ARG A 44 -14.45 11.04 11.53
C ARG A 44 -15.81 11.25 10.87
N PRO A 45 -16.37 12.48 10.93
CA PRO A 45 -17.59 12.80 10.19
C PRO A 45 -17.45 12.47 8.71
N GLY A 46 -18.39 11.71 8.16
CA GLY A 46 -18.40 11.33 6.75
C GLY A 46 -17.37 10.26 6.33
N GLY A 47 -16.46 9.82 7.21
CA GLY A 47 -15.40 8.88 6.83
C GLY A 47 -15.89 7.52 6.33
N ARG A 48 -17.01 7.02 6.88
CA ARG A 48 -17.70 5.82 6.38
C ARG A 48 -18.18 5.94 4.94
N ALA A 49 -18.69 7.11 4.56
CA ALA A 49 -19.14 7.37 3.20
C ALA A 49 -17.96 7.43 2.22
N LEU A 50 -16.83 8.02 2.66
CA LEU A 50 -15.58 8.05 1.88
C LEU A 50 -15.00 6.64 1.68
N ALA A 51 -15.11 5.76 2.67
CA ALA A 51 -14.62 4.38 2.59
C ALA A 51 -15.59 3.39 1.91
N ALA A 52 -16.75 3.86 1.41
CA ALA A 52 -17.80 2.99 0.91
C ALA A 52 -17.30 2.06 -0.22
N GLY A 53 -17.59 0.76 -0.08
CA GLY A 53 -17.13 -0.28 -1.00
C GLY A 53 -15.71 -0.81 -0.74
N ALA A 54 -14.94 -0.17 0.16
CA ALA A 54 -13.59 -0.59 0.54
C ALA A 54 -13.42 -0.79 2.06
N SER A 55 -14.43 -0.51 2.89
CA SER A 55 -14.34 -0.59 4.35
C SER A 55 -13.95 -1.97 4.90
N LEU A 56 -14.27 -3.05 4.18
CA LEU A 56 -13.90 -4.43 4.53
C LEU A 56 -12.63 -4.93 3.81
N SER A 57 -12.02 -4.08 3.00
CA SER A 57 -10.80 -4.44 2.27
C SER A 57 -9.67 -4.72 3.25
N LYS A 58 -8.91 -5.78 2.96
CA LYS A 58 -7.66 -6.11 3.67
C LYS A 58 -6.45 -5.40 3.05
N ASN A 59 -6.67 -4.60 2.01
CA ASN A 59 -5.65 -3.86 1.28
C ASN A 59 -5.78 -2.36 1.61
N PRO A 60 -4.76 -1.75 2.25
CA PRO A 60 -4.76 -0.32 2.59
C PRO A 60 -4.85 0.58 1.34
N GLN A 61 -4.23 0.19 0.23
CA GLN A 61 -4.26 0.94 -1.03
C GLN A 61 -5.68 1.00 -1.63
N ALA A 62 -6.51 -0.01 -1.38
CA ALA A 62 -7.91 0.02 -1.82
C ALA A 62 -8.73 1.03 -1.01
N LEU A 63 -8.47 1.20 0.29
CA LEU A 63 -9.10 2.24 1.10
C LEU A 63 -8.64 3.62 0.64
N LEU A 64 -7.33 3.81 0.46
CA LEU A 64 -6.76 5.09 0.02
C LEU A 64 -7.36 5.52 -1.33
N ARG A 65 -7.46 4.59 -2.28
CA ARG A 65 -8.10 4.82 -3.58
C ARG A 65 -9.58 5.20 -3.42
N ALA A 66 -10.34 4.46 -2.62
CA ALA A 66 -11.76 4.72 -2.43
C ALA A 66 -12.05 6.09 -1.80
N VAL A 67 -11.20 6.51 -0.86
CA VAL A 67 -11.27 7.84 -0.24
C VAL A 67 -10.85 8.91 -1.25
N GLY A 68 -9.74 8.70 -1.96
CA GLY A 68 -9.24 9.66 -2.95
C GLY A 68 -10.20 9.94 -4.10
N THR A 69 -11.08 8.99 -4.46
CA THR A 69 -12.13 9.25 -5.46
C THR A 69 -13.33 10.03 -4.94
N ARG A 70 -13.51 10.14 -3.62
CA ARG A 70 -14.70 10.76 -2.99
C ARG A 70 -14.40 12.02 -2.19
N ASP A 71 -13.16 12.17 -1.73
CA ASP A 71 -12.71 13.32 -0.95
C ASP A 71 -12.33 14.48 -1.86
N THR A 72 -13.33 15.30 -2.23
CA THR A 72 -13.17 16.40 -3.19
C THR A 72 -12.24 17.51 -2.70
N GLU A 73 -12.15 17.72 -1.38
CA GLU A 73 -11.25 18.73 -0.78
C GLU A 73 -9.82 18.17 -0.56
N GLY A 74 -9.69 16.85 -0.62
CA GLY A 74 -8.43 16.13 -0.48
C GLY A 74 -7.83 16.12 0.93
N GLY A 75 -8.51 16.70 1.92
CA GLY A 75 -8.00 16.78 3.29
C GLY A 75 -7.93 15.42 3.98
N THR A 76 -8.93 14.58 3.75
CA THR A 76 -9.01 13.25 4.34
C THR A 76 -8.07 12.27 3.64
N VAL A 77 -7.97 12.30 2.31
CA VAL A 77 -7.05 11.43 1.56
C VAL A 77 -5.59 11.75 1.89
N ARG A 78 -5.21 13.03 2.06
CA ARG A 78 -3.85 13.42 2.48
C ARG A 78 -3.52 12.91 3.88
N ALA A 79 -4.44 13.08 4.84
CA ALA A 79 -4.22 12.59 6.20
C ALA A 79 -4.18 11.05 6.26
N LEU A 80 -4.97 10.38 5.43
CA LEU A 80 -4.98 8.92 5.32
C LEU A 80 -3.71 8.38 4.63
N GLU A 81 -3.19 9.11 3.64
CA GLU A 81 -1.91 8.82 2.98
C GLU A 81 -0.76 8.93 3.97
N SER A 82 -0.67 10.02 4.73
CA SER A 82 0.32 10.17 5.81
C SER A 82 0.25 9.05 6.85
N LEU A 83 -0.96 8.62 7.24
CA LEU A 83 -1.13 7.47 8.13
C LEU A 83 -0.58 6.17 7.51
N LEU A 84 -0.81 5.96 6.20
CA LEU A 84 -0.29 4.79 5.50
C LEU A 84 1.25 4.84 5.39
N THR A 85 1.82 6.00 5.10
CA THR A 85 3.28 6.21 5.06
C THR A 85 3.92 5.85 6.39
N ASP A 86 3.38 6.30 7.52
CA ASP A 86 3.89 5.95 8.85
C ASP A 86 3.85 4.44 9.10
N GLU A 87 2.82 3.77 8.62
CA GLU A 87 2.66 2.32 8.74
C GLU A 87 3.63 1.55 7.82
N GLU A 88 3.93 2.07 6.64
CA GLU A 88 4.92 1.54 5.70
C GLU A 88 6.35 1.72 6.24
N LEU A 89 6.67 2.86 6.85
CA LEU A 89 7.94 3.10 7.53
C LEU A 89 8.16 2.10 8.67
N ARG A 90 7.14 1.85 9.50
CA ARG A 90 7.19 0.80 10.54
C ARG A 90 7.32 -0.60 9.95
N ALA A 91 6.66 -0.87 8.83
CA ALA A 91 6.79 -2.17 8.15
C ALA A 91 8.23 -2.42 7.69
N ALA A 92 8.89 -1.38 7.17
CA ALA A 92 10.24 -1.44 6.63
C ALA A 92 11.27 -1.92 7.67
N GLU A 93 11.11 -1.59 8.95
CA GLU A 93 11.98 -2.04 10.05
C GLU A 93 12.02 -3.58 10.20
N SER A 94 10.97 -4.27 9.75
CA SER A 94 10.81 -5.72 9.84
C SER A 94 10.72 -6.41 8.48
N ALA A 95 11.01 -5.67 7.40
CA ALA A 95 10.95 -6.17 6.04
C ALA A 95 11.98 -7.29 5.83
N ARG A 96 11.62 -8.28 5.02
CA ARG A 96 12.51 -9.39 4.69
C ARG A 96 12.96 -9.27 3.24
N PRO A 97 14.27 -9.29 2.93
CA PRO A 97 14.73 -9.29 1.55
C PRO A 97 14.08 -10.39 0.72
N THR A 98 13.82 -10.11 -0.54
CA THR A 98 13.46 -11.15 -1.50
C THR A 98 14.68 -12.07 -1.68
N PRO A 99 14.50 -13.40 -1.75
CA PRO A 99 15.62 -14.32 -1.95
C PRO A 99 16.49 -13.90 -3.15
N TYR A 100 17.80 -14.12 -3.06
CA TYR A 100 18.80 -13.79 -4.09
C TYR A 100 19.10 -12.30 -4.30
N LEU A 101 18.39 -11.38 -3.63
CA LEU A 101 18.61 -9.94 -3.80
C LEU A 101 19.90 -9.42 -3.12
N THR A 102 20.47 -10.20 -2.22
CA THR A 102 21.69 -9.87 -1.45
C THR A 102 22.96 -10.52 -2.02
N GLU A 103 22.84 -11.18 -3.18
CA GLU A 103 23.93 -11.93 -3.82
C GLU A 103 24.64 -11.13 -4.94
N LEU A 104 24.35 -9.83 -5.05
CA LEU A 104 24.96 -8.88 -6.01
C LEU A 104 25.99 -7.99 -5.31
#